data_AF-A0A383C274-F1
#
_entry.id   AF-A0A383C274-F1
#
_cell.length_a   1.000
_cell.length_b   1.000
_cell.length_c   1.000
_cell.angle_alpha   90.00
_cell.angle_beta   90.00
_cell.angle_gamma   90.00
#
_symmetry.space_group_name_H-M   'P 1'
#
loop_
_entity.id
_entity.type
_entity.pdbx_description
1 polymer ?
#
loop_
_entity_poly.entity_id
_entity_poly.type
_entity_poly.pdbx_seq_one_letter_code
_entity_poly.pdbx_strand_id
1 'polypeptide(L)'
;EDEKAFQRVMAIMFPIRNVLMYDIAVVTQTEWDLLVSELEQREIKETTFTSGPTPKDNYYGRQGIFDLAKNPGGKDIHHDVMKFLEEAGLYLLCHVTTDDFGEMLQETHPEGHDPCGDAEIATRIPFSHLMSSTTTATTSAPPATTSGVPDNPGNTKNCSDFSTYPEAKAWFDTYLPYYGDVARLDGDDDGEPCESLPGGP
;
A
#
# COMPACT_ATOMS: atom_id res chain seq x y z
N GLU A 1 11.79 14.98 -7.24
CA GLU A 1 11.38 13.56 -7.27
C GLU A 1 11.35 12.97 -5.87
N ASP A 2 12.41 13.09 -5.07
CA ASP A 2 12.41 12.60 -3.67
C ASP A 2 11.33 13.22 -2.79
N GLU A 3 11.04 14.51 -2.92
CA GLU A 3 9.94 15.16 -2.17
C GLU A 3 8.58 14.53 -2.48
N LYS A 4 8.32 14.21 -3.76
CA LYS A 4 7.07 13.53 -4.16
C LYS A 4 7.06 12.08 -3.66
N ALA A 5 8.20 11.39 -3.72
CA ALA A 5 8.33 10.04 -3.21
C ALA A 5 8.09 10.01 -1.69
N PHE A 6 8.67 10.95 -0.94
CA PHE A 6 8.45 11.14 0.49
C PHE A 6 6.96 11.34 0.80
N GLN A 7 6.30 12.28 0.11
CA GLN A 7 4.86 12.53 0.29
C GLN A 7 4.03 11.26 0.01
N ARG A 8 4.39 10.48 -1.02
CA ARG A 8 3.74 9.21 -1.33
C ARG A 8 3.97 8.15 -0.25
N VAL A 9 5.18 8.05 0.31
CA VAL A 9 5.44 7.17 1.46
C VAL A 9 4.55 7.54 2.65
N MET A 10 4.42 8.83 2.96
CA MET A 10 3.53 9.25 4.05
C MET A 10 2.07 8.87 3.79
N ALA A 11 1.60 9.02 2.54
CA ALA A 11 0.25 8.63 2.14
C ALA A 11 -0.01 7.12 2.25
N ILE A 12 1.03 6.29 2.10
CA ILE A 12 0.96 4.83 2.29
C ILE A 12 1.01 4.47 3.78
N MET A 13 1.92 5.08 4.54
CA MET A 13 2.19 4.70 5.93
C MET A 13 1.13 5.24 6.92
N PHE A 14 0.49 6.37 6.64
CA PHE A 14 -0.52 6.94 7.54
C PHE A 14 -1.78 6.06 7.70
N PRO A 15 -2.39 5.52 6.63
CA PRO A 15 -3.48 4.56 6.76
C PRO A 15 -3.08 3.31 7.57
N ILE A 16 -1.90 2.74 7.31
CA ILE A 16 -1.37 1.58 8.06
C ILE A 16 -1.27 1.90 9.55
N ARG A 17 -0.70 3.07 9.90
CA ARG A 17 -0.61 3.56 11.27
C ARG A 17 -1.99 3.68 11.91
N ASN A 18 -2.94 4.32 11.22
CA ASN A 18 -4.27 4.58 11.78
C ASN A 18 -5.00 3.28 12.06
N VAL A 19 -4.93 2.31 11.14
CA VAL A 19 -5.51 0.99 11.34
C VAL A 19 -4.89 0.28 12.54
N LEU A 20 -3.56 0.21 12.63
CA LEU A 20 -2.91 -0.47 13.75
C LEU A 20 -3.18 0.19 15.10
N MET A 21 -3.35 1.52 15.13
CA MET A 21 -3.54 2.28 16.37
C MET A 21 -5.01 2.40 16.81
N TYR A 22 -5.96 2.47 15.87
CA TYR A 22 -7.33 2.88 16.16
C TYR A 22 -8.39 1.91 15.62
N ASP A 23 -8.22 1.39 14.41
CA ASP A 23 -9.31 0.69 13.69
C ASP A 23 -9.13 -0.83 13.58
N ILE A 24 -8.07 -1.38 14.18
CA ILE A 24 -7.68 -2.79 13.98
C ILE A 24 -8.79 -3.80 14.27
N ALA A 25 -9.73 -3.48 15.17
CA ALA A 25 -10.84 -4.36 15.52
C ALA A 25 -11.72 -4.73 14.30
N VAL A 26 -11.97 -3.77 13.41
CA VAL A 26 -12.88 -3.94 12.27
C VAL A 26 -12.17 -4.32 10.97
N VAL A 27 -10.86 -4.06 10.87
CA VAL A 27 -10.09 -4.33 9.65
C VAL A 27 -10.02 -5.83 9.34
N THR A 28 -10.40 -6.19 8.12
CA THR A 28 -10.33 -7.56 7.60
C THR A 28 -8.92 -7.87 7.08
N GLN A 29 -8.62 -9.16 6.89
CA GLN A 29 -7.36 -9.58 6.28
C GLN A 29 -7.18 -8.96 4.88
N THR A 30 -8.24 -8.94 4.06
CA THR A 30 -8.18 -8.37 2.71
C THR A 30 -7.89 -6.87 2.71
N GLU A 31 -8.51 -6.11 3.62
CA GLU A 31 -8.22 -4.67 3.76
C GLU A 31 -6.78 -4.45 4.23
N TRP A 32 -6.29 -5.28 5.16
CA TRP A 32 -4.92 -5.24 5.61
C TRP A 32 -3.93 -5.52 4.47
N ASP A 33 -4.14 -6.58 3.70
CA ASP A 33 -3.29 -6.97 2.57
C ASP A 33 -3.22 -5.85 1.52
N LEU A 34 -4.35 -5.20 1.23
CA LEU A 34 -4.40 -4.05 0.33
C LEU A 34 -3.61 -2.86 0.87
N LEU A 35 -3.78 -2.54 2.16
CA LEU A 35 -3.07 -1.42 2.81
C LEU A 35 -1.56 -1.58 2.79
N VAL A 36 -1.06 -2.82 2.93
CA VAL A 36 0.39 -3.09 3.00
C VAL A 36 0.99 -3.55 1.68
N SER A 37 0.23 -3.52 0.58
CA SER A 37 0.66 -4.03 -0.72
C SER A 37 1.92 -3.33 -1.28
N GLU A 38 2.09 -2.03 -1.04
CA GLU A 38 3.32 -1.30 -1.44
C GLU A 38 4.55 -1.74 -0.64
N LEU A 39 4.36 -2.24 0.59
CA LEU A 39 5.42 -2.85 1.39
C LEU A 39 5.72 -4.27 0.89
N GLU A 40 4.69 -5.05 0.56
CA GLU A 40 4.81 -6.40 -0.02
C GLU A 40 5.56 -6.43 -1.34
N GLN A 41 5.23 -5.54 -2.27
CA GLN A 41 5.92 -5.43 -3.55
C GLN A 41 7.43 -5.18 -3.43
N ARG A 42 7.88 -4.72 -2.27
CA ARG A 42 9.28 -4.35 -1.99
C ARG A 42 9.94 -5.27 -0.97
N GLU A 43 9.27 -6.36 -0.60
CA GLU A 43 9.76 -7.30 0.39
C GLU A 43 10.01 -6.66 1.78
N ILE A 44 9.30 -5.57 2.09
CA ILE A 44 9.51 -4.79 3.31
C ILE A 44 8.75 -5.44 4.47
N LYS A 45 9.49 -5.90 5.48
CA LYS A 45 8.92 -6.51 6.71
C LYS A 45 8.17 -7.82 6.44
N GLU A 46 8.74 -8.73 5.66
CA GLU A 46 8.16 -10.07 5.39
C GLU A 46 8.04 -10.94 6.65
N THR A 47 9.07 -10.93 7.48
CA THR A 47 9.28 -11.95 8.51
C THR A 47 9.00 -11.40 9.91
N THR A 48 8.64 -12.32 10.81
CA THR A 48 8.45 -12.04 12.24
C THR A 48 9.38 -12.93 13.04
N PHE A 49 10.06 -12.35 14.03
CA PHE A 49 10.91 -13.08 14.96
C PHE A 49 10.67 -12.55 16.38
N THR A 50 10.22 -13.41 17.29
CA THR A 50 9.84 -13.03 18.66
C THR A 50 10.54 -13.87 19.74
N SER A 51 11.58 -14.63 19.35
CA SER A 51 12.31 -15.54 20.24
C SER A 51 13.64 -14.95 20.72
N GLY A 52 13.83 -13.64 20.55
CA GLY A 52 15.01 -12.92 20.98
C GLY A 52 15.12 -12.80 22.50
N PRO A 53 16.34 -12.74 23.06
CA PRO A 53 16.57 -12.66 24.50
C PRO A 53 16.15 -11.32 25.10
N THR A 54 16.09 -10.25 24.31
CA THR A 54 15.61 -8.92 24.71
C THR A 54 14.49 -8.43 23.80
N PRO A 55 13.65 -7.47 24.25
CA PRO A 55 12.62 -6.87 23.40
C PRO A 55 13.17 -6.25 22.11
N LYS A 56 14.39 -5.72 22.12
CA LYS A 56 15.03 -5.13 20.94
C LYS A 56 15.30 -6.18 19.84
N ASP A 57 15.59 -7.41 20.24
CA ASP A 57 15.89 -8.52 19.33
C ASP A 57 14.65 -9.07 18.62
N ASN A 58 13.46 -8.70 19.09
CA ASN A 58 12.19 -9.11 18.50
C ASN A 58 11.72 -8.10 17.47
N TYR A 59 11.16 -8.58 16.37
CA TYR A 59 10.54 -7.74 15.36
C TYR A 59 9.33 -8.45 14.74
N TYR A 60 8.37 -7.66 14.31
CA TYR A 60 7.20 -8.14 13.60
C TYR A 60 7.28 -7.77 12.13
N GLY A 61 6.85 -8.70 11.29
CA GLY A 61 6.57 -8.48 9.86
C GLY A 61 5.11 -8.07 9.66
N ARG A 62 4.69 -7.86 8.41
CA ARG A 62 3.35 -7.37 8.08
C ARG A 62 2.24 -8.26 8.65
N GLN A 63 2.32 -9.58 8.43
CA GLN A 63 1.30 -10.48 8.99
C GLN A 63 1.42 -10.57 10.52
N GLY A 64 2.64 -10.66 11.05
CA GLY A 64 2.83 -10.82 12.49
C GLY A 64 2.35 -9.61 13.30
N ILE A 65 2.52 -8.38 12.80
CA ILE A 65 2.02 -7.19 13.49
C ILE A 65 0.49 -7.11 13.44
N PHE A 66 -0.10 -7.54 12.33
CA PHE A 66 -1.56 -7.62 12.19
C PHE A 66 -2.17 -8.63 13.16
N ASP A 67 -1.59 -9.84 13.22
CA ASP A 67 -2.03 -10.89 14.15
C ASP A 67 -1.88 -10.45 15.61
N LEU A 68 -0.75 -9.81 15.94
CA LEU A 68 -0.49 -9.25 17.26
C LEU A 68 -1.52 -8.17 17.62
N ALA A 69 -1.81 -7.25 16.70
CA ALA A 69 -2.73 -6.15 16.94
C ALA A 69 -4.19 -6.61 17.02
N LYS A 70 -4.57 -7.65 16.27
CA LYS A 70 -5.87 -8.32 16.39
C LYS A 70 -6.04 -9.03 17.73
N ASN A 71 -4.99 -9.67 18.23
CA ASN A 71 -5.05 -10.52 19.42
C ASN A 71 -3.85 -10.26 20.36
N PRO A 72 -3.80 -9.10 21.04
CA PRO A 72 -2.63 -8.72 21.85
C PRO A 72 -2.46 -9.56 23.13
N GLY A 73 -3.44 -10.40 23.49
CA GLY A 73 -3.36 -11.24 24.70
C GLY A 73 -3.24 -10.44 26.00
N GLY A 74 -3.69 -9.19 26.02
CA GLY A 74 -3.56 -8.27 27.16
C GLY A 74 -2.17 -7.63 27.29
N LYS A 75 -1.24 -7.87 26.35
CA LYS A 75 0.04 -7.19 26.27
C LYS A 75 -0.15 -5.75 25.76
N ASP A 76 0.61 -4.81 26.30
CA ASP A 76 0.80 -3.51 25.66
C ASP A 76 1.73 -3.68 24.45
N ILE A 77 1.18 -3.47 23.26
CA ILE A 77 1.86 -3.65 21.97
C ILE A 77 2.29 -2.32 21.35
N HIS A 78 2.17 -1.20 22.07
CA HIS A 78 2.46 0.12 21.52
C HIS A 78 3.88 0.21 20.97
N HIS A 79 4.86 -0.33 21.69
CA HIS A 79 6.24 -0.35 21.23
C HIS A 79 6.43 -1.21 19.99
N ASP A 80 5.77 -2.37 19.91
CA ASP A 80 5.85 -3.27 18.76
C ASP A 80 5.26 -2.61 17.50
N VAL A 81 4.14 -1.92 17.64
CA VAL A 81 3.47 -1.17 16.56
C VAL A 81 4.32 0.02 16.11
N MET A 82 4.83 0.82 17.05
CA MET A 82 5.66 1.98 16.71
C MET A 82 6.95 1.55 16.01
N LYS A 83 7.61 0.49 16.49
CA LYS A 83 8.80 -0.08 15.87
C LYS A 83 8.50 -0.55 14.44
N PHE A 84 7.42 -1.29 14.23
CA PHE A 84 7.02 -1.74 12.89
C PHE A 84 6.80 -0.55 11.93
N LEU A 85 6.07 0.49 12.37
CA LEU A 85 5.75 1.65 11.54
C LEU A 85 6.99 2.47 11.18
N GLU A 86 7.90 2.65 12.14
CA GLU A 86 9.17 3.35 11.94
C GLU A 86 10.05 2.61 10.93
N GLU A 87 10.28 1.31 11.15
CA GLU A 87 11.09 0.48 10.26
C GLU A 87 10.48 0.38 8.86
N ALA A 88 9.17 0.10 8.75
CA ALA A 88 8.50 -0.03 7.46
C ALA A 88 8.53 1.27 6.65
N GLY A 89 8.29 2.42 7.30
CA GLY A 89 8.32 3.72 6.64
C GLY A 89 9.72 4.09 6.17
N LEU A 90 10.72 3.83 7.00
CA LEU A 90 12.13 4.07 6.70
C LEU A 90 12.61 3.19 5.53
N TYR A 91 12.31 1.89 5.57
CA TYR A 91 12.68 0.97 4.49
C TYR A 91 11.97 1.34 3.19
N LEU A 92 10.71 1.76 3.26
CA LEU A 92 10.00 2.22 2.06
C LEU A 92 10.64 3.46 1.46
N LEU A 93 11.06 4.44 2.28
CA LEU A 93 11.84 5.59 1.81
C LEU A 93 13.11 5.14 1.11
N CYS A 94 13.88 4.23 1.71
CA CYS A 94 15.10 3.71 1.13
C CYS A 94 14.90 3.04 -0.24
N HIS A 95 13.73 2.47 -0.53
CA HIS A 95 13.42 1.93 -1.87
C HIS A 95 13.11 2.99 -2.93
N VAL A 96 12.56 4.14 -2.53
CA VAL A 96 11.86 5.04 -3.46
C VAL A 96 12.50 6.42 -3.57
N THR A 97 13.52 6.71 -2.76
CA THR A 97 14.33 7.92 -2.85
C THR A 97 15.73 7.66 -3.41
N THR A 98 16.39 8.74 -3.81
CA THR A 98 17.78 8.74 -4.28
C THR A 98 18.78 8.37 -3.19
N ASP A 99 20.02 8.07 -3.59
CA ASP A 99 21.15 7.85 -2.68
C ASP A 99 21.49 9.10 -1.86
N ASP A 100 21.41 10.29 -2.47
CA ASP A 100 21.62 11.57 -1.77
C ASP A 100 20.66 11.75 -0.59
N PHE A 101 19.40 11.28 -0.72
CA PHE A 101 18.45 11.27 0.38
C PHE A 101 18.84 10.26 1.47
N GLY A 102 19.36 9.10 1.08
CA GLY A 102 19.89 8.10 2.01
C GLY A 102 21.08 8.63 2.83
N GLU A 103 22.01 9.34 2.18
CA GLU A 103 23.15 9.98 2.85
C GLU A 103 22.68 11.05 3.84
N MET A 104 21.69 11.87 3.46
CA MET A 104 21.06 12.84 4.36
C MET A 104 20.44 12.16 5.60
N LEU A 105 19.75 11.03 5.41
CA LEU A 105 19.20 10.27 6.53
C LEU A 105 20.30 9.76 7.45
N GLN A 106 21.38 9.21 6.89
CA GLN A 106 22.53 8.72 7.67
C GLN A 106 23.20 9.85 8.48
N GLU A 107 23.47 11.00 7.85
CA GLU A 107 24.13 12.14 8.51
C GLU A 107 23.29 12.74 9.63
N THR A 108 21.96 12.65 9.53
CA THR A 108 21.03 13.21 10.52
C THR A 108 20.53 12.18 11.53
N HIS A 109 20.85 10.89 11.36
CA HIS A 109 20.37 9.84 12.25
C HIS A 109 21.05 9.94 13.63
N PRO A 110 20.27 10.11 14.73
CA PRO A 110 20.83 10.28 16.08
C PRO A 110 21.72 9.13 16.56
N GLU A 111 21.49 7.92 16.03
CA GLU A 111 22.27 6.73 16.36
C GLU A 111 23.55 6.56 15.51
N GLY A 112 23.76 7.40 14.48
CA GLY A 112 24.99 7.41 13.68
C GLY A 112 25.23 6.16 12.84
N HIS A 113 24.18 5.42 12.50
CA HIS A 113 24.23 4.27 11.58
C HIS A 113 23.55 4.60 10.24
N ASP A 114 23.72 3.73 9.25
CA ASP A 114 23.04 3.83 7.95
C ASP A 114 21.71 3.05 7.99
N PRO A 115 20.57 3.72 8.15
CA PRO A 115 19.28 3.05 8.22
C PRO A 115 18.88 2.33 6.92
N CYS A 116 19.37 2.77 5.77
CA CYS A 116 19.08 2.11 4.49
C CYS A 116 20.00 0.92 4.24
N GLY A 117 21.23 0.95 4.74
CA GLY A 117 22.14 -0.19 4.75
C GLY A 117 21.65 -1.32 5.64
N ASP A 118 21.10 -0.98 6.80
CA ASP A 118 20.53 -1.96 7.76
C ASP A 118 19.24 -2.62 7.27
N ALA A 119 18.57 -2.03 6.27
CA ALA A 119 17.35 -2.55 5.69
C ALA A 119 17.57 -3.79 4.79
N GLU A 120 18.84 -4.18 4.55
CA GLU A 120 19.23 -5.31 3.69
C GLU A 120 18.58 -5.29 2.28
N ILE A 121 18.31 -4.09 1.74
CA ILE A 121 17.61 -3.91 0.47
C ILE A 121 18.53 -4.35 -0.69
N ALA A 122 18.24 -5.53 -1.25
CA ALA A 122 19.01 -6.07 -2.37
C ALA A 122 18.84 -5.26 -3.67
N THR A 123 17.66 -4.67 -3.90
CA THR A 123 17.37 -3.84 -5.09
C THR A 123 16.28 -2.83 -4.76
N ARG A 124 16.55 -1.55 -5.01
CA ARG A 124 15.56 -0.47 -4.85
C ARG A 124 14.52 -0.54 -5.96
N ILE A 125 13.25 -0.38 -5.60
CA ILE A 125 12.12 -0.43 -6.52
C ILE A 125 11.39 0.92 -6.42
N PRO A 126 11.72 1.89 -7.29
CA PRO A 126 11.08 3.20 -7.26
C PRO A 126 9.61 3.08 -7.70
N PHE A 127 8.77 4.03 -7.29
CA PHE A 127 7.36 4.04 -7.69
C PHE A 127 7.14 4.09 -9.21
N SER A 128 8.12 4.59 -9.98
CA SER A 128 8.09 4.67 -11.44
C SER A 128 8.28 3.31 -12.13
N HIS A 129 8.93 2.33 -11.49
CA HIS A 129 9.20 1.02 -12.09
C HIS A 129 7.94 0.15 -12.25
N LEU A 130 6.88 0.43 -11.48
CA LEU A 130 5.59 -0.26 -11.60
C LEU A 130 4.80 0.15 -12.86
N MET A 131 5.16 1.27 -13.51
CA MET A 131 4.56 1.66 -14.79
C MET A 131 5.26 1.04 -16.01
N SER A 132 6.42 0.40 -15.83
CA SER A 132 7.25 -0.06 -16.96
C SER A 132 7.08 -1.54 -17.31
N SER A 133 6.27 -2.29 -16.55
CA SER A 133 6.00 -3.71 -16.78
C SER A 133 4.65 -3.96 -17.47
N THR A 134 4.32 -3.16 -18.48
CA THR A 134 3.22 -3.47 -19.41
C THR A 134 3.69 -3.22 -20.83
N THR A 135 4.59 -4.07 -21.33
CA THR A 135 4.88 -4.14 -22.76
C THR A 135 5.08 -5.58 -23.21
N THR A 136 4.08 -6.07 -23.94
CA THR A 136 4.04 -7.22 -24.85
C THR A 136 3.88 -8.63 -24.24
N ALA A 137 2.64 -9.13 -24.25
CA ALA A 137 2.38 -10.54 -24.53
C ALA A 137 1.06 -10.68 -25.31
N THR A 138 1.18 -10.90 -26.62
CA THR A 138 0.08 -11.24 -27.53
C THR A 138 -0.27 -12.72 -27.39
N THR A 139 -1.58 -13.02 -27.41
CA THR A 139 -2.21 -14.27 -27.88
C THR A 139 -2.17 -15.52 -26.99
N SER A 140 -3.33 -15.83 -26.39
CA SER A 140 -4.14 -17.07 -26.55
C SER A 140 -4.76 -17.56 -25.24
N ALA A 141 -6.08 -17.44 -25.11
CA ALA A 141 -6.91 -18.21 -24.17
C ALA A 141 -6.91 -19.72 -24.56
N PRO A 142 -7.30 -20.72 -23.72
CA PRO A 142 -8.59 -20.82 -22.97
C PRO A 142 -8.51 -21.62 -21.61
N PRO A 143 -9.61 -22.11 -20.97
CA PRO A 143 -10.70 -21.39 -20.30
C PRO A 143 -10.91 -21.74 -18.78
N ALA A 144 -11.48 -20.77 -18.05
CA ALA A 144 -12.40 -20.82 -16.90
C ALA A 144 -12.06 -21.59 -15.59
N THR A 145 -12.11 -20.88 -14.45
CA THR A 145 -13.02 -21.23 -13.34
C THR A 145 -13.49 -19.98 -12.60
N THR A 146 -14.77 -19.99 -12.25
CA THR A 146 -15.63 -18.93 -11.76
C THR A 146 -15.28 -18.46 -10.35
N SER A 147 -15.08 -17.15 -10.18
CA SER A 147 -15.52 -16.40 -9.00
C SER A 147 -16.19 -15.14 -9.55
N GLY A 148 -17.47 -14.91 -9.21
CA GLY A 148 -18.28 -13.84 -9.80
C GLY A 148 -17.86 -12.42 -9.41
N VAL A 149 -16.73 -12.27 -8.71
CA VAL A 149 -16.17 -11.00 -8.27
C VAL A 149 -15.08 -10.60 -9.26
N PRO A 150 -15.22 -9.45 -9.96
CA PRO A 150 -14.18 -8.90 -10.82
C PRO A 150 -12.92 -8.56 -10.01
N ASP A 151 -11.71 -8.76 -10.56
CA ASP A 151 -10.48 -8.33 -9.88
C ASP A 151 -10.49 -6.81 -9.62
N ASN A 152 -9.93 -6.37 -8.48
CA ASN A 152 -9.88 -4.96 -8.12
C ASN A 152 -9.06 -4.16 -9.14
N PRO A 153 -9.67 -3.23 -9.90
CA PRO A 153 -8.97 -2.50 -10.94
C PRO A 153 -8.15 -1.35 -10.37
N GLY A 154 -8.28 -1.00 -9.08
CA GLY A 154 -7.60 0.13 -8.47
C GLY A 154 -7.97 1.47 -9.10
N ASN A 155 -7.20 2.50 -8.78
CA ASN A 155 -7.32 3.82 -9.40
C ASN A 155 -6.64 3.86 -10.79
N THR A 156 -7.14 3.04 -11.73
CA THR A 156 -6.59 2.90 -13.09
C THR A 156 -7.40 3.60 -14.17
N LYS A 157 -8.57 4.14 -13.82
CA LYS A 157 -9.44 4.88 -14.71
C LYS A 157 -9.66 6.28 -14.21
N ASN A 158 -9.83 7.22 -15.13
CA ASN A 158 -10.29 8.56 -14.88
C ASN A 158 -11.43 8.91 -15.84
N CYS A 159 -12.11 10.04 -15.63
CA CYS A 159 -13.19 10.45 -16.52
C CYS A 159 -12.75 10.65 -17.98
N SER A 160 -11.49 11.06 -18.23
CA SER A 160 -10.98 11.20 -19.60
C SER A 160 -10.72 9.87 -20.32
N ASP A 161 -10.76 8.73 -19.62
CA ASP A 161 -10.61 7.40 -20.20
C ASP A 161 -11.91 6.85 -20.80
N PHE A 162 -13.03 7.55 -20.60
CA PHE A 162 -14.34 7.18 -21.12
C PHE A 162 -14.80 8.20 -22.15
N SER A 163 -15.40 7.73 -23.25
CA SER A 163 -15.88 8.63 -24.29
C SER A 163 -17.27 9.17 -23.96
N THR A 164 -18.03 8.50 -23.09
CA THR A 164 -19.40 8.86 -22.71
C THR A 164 -19.70 8.49 -21.26
N TYR A 165 -20.66 9.18 -20.64
CA TYR A 165 -21.10 8.91 -19.27
C TYR A 165 -21.58 7.46 -19.05
N PRO A 166 -22.38 6.84 -19.93
CA PRO A 166 -22.83 5.45 -19.74
C PRO A 166 -21.68 4.43 -19.69
N GLU A 167 -20.58 4.67 -20.39
CA GLU A 167 -19.38 3.81 -20.31
C GLU A 167 -18.70 3.94 -18.94
N ALA A 168 -18.54 5.18 -18.45
CA ALA A 168 -17.98 5.45 -17.13
C ALA A 168 -18.87 4.84 -16.02
N LYS A 169 -20.19 5.01 -16.12
CA LYS A 169 -21.15 4.47 -15.16
C LYS A 169 -21.20 2.94 -15.16
N ALA A 170 -21.16 2.30 -16.33
CA ALA A 170 -21.10 0.84 -16.39
C ALA A 170 -19.83 0.28 -15.72
N TRP A 171 -18.70 0.97 -15.89
CA TRP A 171 -17.45 0.61 -15.21
C TRP A 171 -17.58 0.81 -13.70
N PHE A 172 -18.04 1.98 -13.26
CA PHE A 172 -18.26 2.30 -11.85
C PHE A 172 -19.21 1.30 -11.19
N ASP A 173 -20.39 1.04 -11.76
CA ASP A 173 -21.39 0.10 -11.23
C ASP A 173 -20.87 -1.35 -11.13
N THR A 174 -19.90 -1.72 -11.98
CA THR A 174 -19.26 -3.05 -11.93
C THR A 174 -18.40 -3.25 -10.68
N TYR A 175 -17.72 -2.19 -10.24
CA TYR A 175 -16.72 -2.28 -9.17
C TYR A 175 -17.20 -1.67 -7.85
N LEU A 176 -18.13 -0.71 -7.89
CA LEU A 176 -18.69 -0.03 -6.72
C LEU A 176 -19.18 -1.00 -5.61
N PRO A 177 -19.91 -2.10 -5.91
CA PRO A 177 -20.37 -3.03 -4.88
C PRO A 177 -19.25 -3.79 -4.17
N TYR A 178 -18.08 -3.89 -4.79
CA TYR A 178 -16.96 -4.70 -4.33
C TYR A 178 -15.82 -3.85 -3.75
N TYR A 179 -15.58 -2.67 -4.32
CA TYR A 179 -14.39 -1.84 -4.06
C TYR A 179 -14.70 -0.36 -3.81
N GLY A 180 -15.98 0.03 -3.83
CA GLY A 180 -16.37 1.45 -3.74
C GLY A 180 -15.91 2.25 -4.96
N ASP A 181 -15.81 3.57 -4.83
CA ASP A 181 -15.28 4.45 -5.87
C ASP A 181 -13.75 4.38 -5.95
N VAL A 182 -13.26 3.21 -6.36
CA VAL A 182 -11.84 2.88 -6.37
C VAL A 182 -11.03 3.75 -7.35
N ALA A 183 -11.69 4.31 -8.35
CA ALA A 183 -11.10 5.20 -9.36
C ALA A 183 -11.41 6.69 -9.14
N ARG A 184 -12.10 7.04 -8.06
CA ARG A 184 -12.43 8.43 -7.70
C ARG A 184 -13.17 9.14 -8.85
N LEU A 185 -14.09 8.43 -9.49
CA LEU A 185 -14.88 8.91 -10.63
C LEU A 185 -16.09 9.74 -10.18
N ASP A 186 -16.55 9.55 -8.95
CA ASP A 186 -17.66 10.23 -8.30
C ASP A 186 -17.07 11.19 -7.24
N GLY A 187 -16.98 12.47 -7.59
CA GLY A 187 -16.22 13.45 -6.81
C GLY A 187 -16.98 14.04 -5.63
N ASP A 188 -18.31 14.00 -5.68
CA ASP A 188 -19.22 14.54 -4.68
C ASP A 188 -20.03 13.45 -3.96
N ASP A 189 -19.69 12.18 -4.21
CA ASP A 189 -20.19 10.98 -3.53
C ASP A 189 -21.72 10.83 -3.65
N ASP A 190 -22.29 11.22 -4.79
CA ASP A 190 -23.73 11.20 -5.04
C ASP A 190 -24.22 9.93 -5.80
N GLY A 191 -23.27 9.10 -6.26
CA GLY A 191 -23.48 7.87 -7.00
C GLY A 191 -23.40 8.03 -8.53
N GLU A 192 -23.09 9.23 -9.03
CA GLU A 192 -23.03 9.58 -10.45
C GLU A 192 -21.58 9.88 -10.89
N PRO A 193 -20.85 8.88 -11.44
CA PRO A 193 -19.47 9.08 -11.84
C PRO A 193 -19.37 9.94 -13.11
N CYS A 194 -18.40 10.86 -13.13
CA CYS A 194 -18.00 11.59 -14.34
C CYS A 194 -19.15 12.31 -15.07
N GLU A 195 -20.04 12.99 -14.35
CA GLU A 195 -21.19 13.74 -14.90
C GLU A 195 -20.81 14.75 -16.01
N SER A 196 -19.56 15.21 -16.03
CA SER A 196 -19.04 16.10 -17.07
C SER A 196 -18.91 15.45 -18.46
N LEU A 197 -19.09 14.12 -18.57
CA LEU A 197 -19.01 13.39 -19.84
C LEU A 197 -20.29 13.53 -20.69
N PRO A 198 -20.17 13.43 -22.02
CA PRO A 198 -21.33 13.46 -22.92
C PRO A 198 -22.36 12.39 -22.54
N GLY A 199 -23.62 12.82 -22.41
CA GLY A 199 -24.74 11.95 -22.05
C GLY A 199 -24.93 11.73 -20.54
N GLY A 200 -24.28 12.55 -19.71
CA GLY A 200 -24.53 12.64 -18.27
C GLY A 200 -25.87 13.32 -17.91
N PRO A 201 -26.29 13.21 -16.64
CA PRO A 201 -27.51 13.79 -16.09
C PRO A 201 -27.55 15.33 -16.05
#